data_AF-A0A9C8LJZ6-F1
#
_entry.id   AF-A0A9C8LJZ6-F1
#
_cell.length_a   1.000
_cell.length_b   1.000
_cell.length_c   1.000
_cell.angle_alpha   90.00
_cell.angle_beta   90.00
_cell.angle_gamma   90.00
#
_symmetry.space_group_name_H-M   'P 1'
#
loop_
_entity.id
_entity.type
_entity.pdbx_description
1 polymer ?
#
loop_
_entity_poly.entity_id
_entity_poly.type
_entity_poly.pdbx_seq_one_letter_code
_entity_poly.pdbx_strand_id
1 'polypeptide(L)' 'MSPSRPASEERWWNATCWARSGLVKEGRFRSDSPRGVWELSDEGRAFTRARSE' A
#
# COMPACT_ATOMS: atom_id res chain seq x y z
N MET A 1 4.70 25.61 1.84
CA MET A 1 3.72 25.31 0.77
C MET A 1 4.03 23.91 0.26
N SER A 2 3.32 22.88 0.75
CA SER A 2 3.46 21.53 0.20
C SER A 2 2.87 21.51 -1.20
N PRO A 3 3.41 20.77 -2.18
CA PRO A 3 2.86 20.73 -3.51
C PRO A 3 1.59 19.87 -3.45
N SER A 4 0.46 20.52 -3.19
CA SER A 4 -0.85 19.92 -3.40
C SER A 4 -0.94 19.61 -4.89
N ARG A 5 -0.92 18.33 -5.24
CA ARG A 5 -0.98 17.88 -6.63
C ARG A 5 -2.28 18.39 -7.28
N PRO A 6 -2.23 18.80 -8.56
CA PRO A 6 -3.40 19.36 -9.24
C PRO A 6 -4.54 18.34 -9.31
N ALA A 7 -5.78 18.81 -9.26
CA ALA A 7 -7.01 18.01 -9.19
C ALA A 7 -7.25 17.04 -10.38
N SER A 8 -6.39 17.08 -11.41
CA SER A 8 -6.30 16.05 -12.45
C SER A 8 -5.57 14.79 -11.99
N GLU A 9 -5.17 14.72 -10.72
CA GLU A 9 -4.54 13.60 -10.03
C GLU A 9 -5.22 12.29 -10.47
N GLU A 10 -4.47 11.54 -11.25
CA GLU A 10 -4.97 10.50 -12.12
C GLU A 10 -5.77 9.50 -11.28
N ARG A 11 -7.00 9.16 -11.70
CA ARG A 11 -7.93 8.33 -10.90
C ARG A 11 -7.29 7.04 -10.37
N TRP A 12 -6.28 6.53 -11.08
CA TRP A 12 -5.49 5.37 -10.65
C TRP A 12 -4.73 5.62 -9.35
N TRP A 13 -4.23 6.82 -9.08
CA TRP A 13 -3.50 7.17 -7.85
C TRP A 13 -4.37 6.98 -6.60
N ASN A 14 -5.60 7.50 -6.65
CA ASN A 14 -6.55 7.31 -5.56
C ASN A 14 -6.91 5.83 -5.40
N ALA A 15 -7.14 5.11 -6.51
CA ALA A 15 -7.39 3.67 -6.47
C ALA A 15 -6.22 2.89 -5.84
N THR A 16 -4.98 3.22 -6.20
CA THR A 16 -3.75 2.66 -5.63
C THR A 16 -3.63 2.96 -4.14
N CYS A 17 -3.97 4.19 -3.71
CA CYS A 17 -4.02 4.54 -2.29
C CYS A 17 -5.06 3.71 -1.52
N TRP A 18 -6.25 3.51 -2.08
CA TRP A 18 -7.29 2.66 -1.49
C TRP A 18 -6.86 1.20 -1.40
N ALA A 19 -6.24 0.65 -2.46
CA ALA A 19 -5.71 -0.71 -2.46
C ALA A 19 -4.65 -0.89 -1.36
N ARG A 20 -3.72 0.05 -1.20
CA ARG A 20 -2.73 0.03 -0.10
C ARG A 20 -3.41 0.05 1.26
N SER A 21 -4.37 0.95 1.43
CA SER A 21 -5.10 1.11 2.70
C SER A 21 -5.81 -0.18 3.11
N GLY A 22 -6.44 -0.89 2.16
CA GLY A 22 -7.03 -2.21 2.40
C GLY A 22 -5.98 -3.22 2.88
N LEU A 23 -4.87 -3.34 2.17
CA LEU A 23 -3.81 -4.29 2.50
C LEU A 23 -3.12 -4.01 3.84
N VAL A 24 -3.00 -2.75 4.23
CA VAL A 24 -2.49 -2.36 5.55
C VAL A 24 -3.50 -2.74 6.65
N LYS A 25 -4.79 -2.50 6.43
CA LYS A 25 -5.85 -2.89 7.40
C LYS A 25 -5.97 -4.40 7.57
N GLU A 26 -5.70 -5.15 6.51
CA GLU A 26 -5.65 -6.61 6.52
C GLU A 26 -4.38 -7.17 7.17
N GLY A 27 -3.49 -6.32 7.67
CA GLY A 27 -2.25 -6.73 8.32
C GLY A 27 -1.16 -7.21 7.35
N ARG A 28 -1.36 -7.10 6.02
CA ARG A 28 -0.43 -7.62 5.00
C ARG A 28 0.71 -6.66 4.66
N PHE A 29 0.45 -5.36 4.79
CA PHE A 29 1.42 -4.30 4.50
C PHE A 29 1.68 -3.44 5.73
N ARG A 30 2.90 -2.92 5.83
CA ARG A 30 3.30 -2.00 6.88
C ARG A 30 2.71 -0.61 6.65
N SER A 31 2.16 -0.02 7.72
CA SER A 31 1.62 1.34 7.70
C SER A 31 2.72 2.40 7.74
N ASP A 32 3.85 2.08 8.37
CA ASP A 32 4.98 2.96 8.66
C ASP A 32 6.05 3.02 7.56
N SER A 33 5.83 2.33 6.43
CA SER A 33 6.75 2.37 5.30
C SER A 33 6.87 3.79 4.71
N PRO A 34 8.05 4.15 4.17
CA PRO A 34 8.26 5.42 3.47
C PRO A 34 7.26 5.65 2.34
N ARG A 35 6.98 6.92 2.03
CA ARG A 35 6.08 7.28 0.91
C ARG A 35 6.59 6.67 -0.40
N GLY A 36 5.69 6.01 -1.12
CA GLY A 36 6.00 5.35 -2.40
C GLY A 36 6.58 3.94 -2.26
N VAL A 37 6.87 3.49 -1.03
CA VAL A 37 7.35 2.13 -0.76
C VAL A 37 6.22 1.29 -0.17
N TRP A 38 6.10 0.07 -0.67
CA TRP A 38 5.11 -0.91 -0.27
C TRP A 38 5.85 -2.09 0.36
N GLU A 39 5.97 -2.08 1.68
CA GLU A 39 6.65 -3.17 2.42
C GLU A 39 5.62 -4.14 2.99
N LEU A 40 5.91 -5.43 2.81
CA LEU A 40 5.15 -6.49 3.48
C LEU A 40 5.39 -6.45 4.99
N SER A 41 4.34 -6.74 5.74
CA SER A 41 4.46 -7.12 7.16
C SER A 41 5.00 -8.56 7.28
N ASP A 42 5.28 -9.00 8.50
CA ASP A 42 5.63 -10.40 8.77
C ASP A 42 4.51 -11.35 8.35
N GLU A 43 3.25 -11.00 8.64
CA GLU A 43 2.06 -11.75 8.23
C GLU A 43 1.91 -11.80 6.71
N GLY A 44 2.16 -10.67 6.03
CA GLY A 44 2.16 -10.60 4.57
C GLY A 44 3.20 -11.52 3.94
N ARG A 45 4.42 -11.57 4.49
CA ARG A 45 5.47 -12.50 4.04
C ARG A 45 5.06 -13.96 4.23
N ALA A 46 4.48 -14.30 5.39
CA ALA A 46 4.00 -15.65 5.66
C ALA A 46 2.88 -16.07 4.69
N PHE A 47 1.95 -15.16 4.39
CA PHE A 47 0.86 -15.40 3.44
C PHE A 47 1.36 -15.68 2.02
N THR A 48 2.36 -14.94 1.52
CA THR A 48 2.93 -15.19 0.19
C THR A 48 3.66 -16.53 0.14
N ARG A 49 4.39 -16.88 1.21
CA ARG A 49 5.11 -18.15 1.30
C ARG A 49 4.16 -19.35 1.30
N ALA A 50 3.06 -19.26 2.07
CA ALA A 50 2.06 -20.32 2.17
C ALA A 50 1.25 -20.56 0.87
N ARG A 51 1.24 -19.61 -0.07
CA ARG A 51 0.53 -19.76 -1.36
C ARG A 51 1.41 -20.28 -2.49
N SER A 52 2.71 -20.46 -2.24
CA SER A 52 3.70 -20.88 -3.25
C SER A 52 4.01 -22.38 -3.19
N GLU A 53 3.28 -23.13 -2.37
CA GLU A 53 3.34 -24.58 -2.18
C GLU A 53 1.96 -25.19 -2.48
#